data_AF-X1ITS0-F1
#
_entry.id   AF-X1ITS0-F1
#
_cell.length_a   1.000
_cell.length_b   1.000
_cell.length_c   1.000
_cell.angle_alpha   90.00
_cell.angle_beta   90.00
_cell.angle_gamma   90.00
#
_symmetry.space_group_name_H-M   'P 1'
#
loop_
_entity.id
_entity.type
_entity.pdbx_description
1 polymer ?
#
loop_
_entity_poly.entity_id
_entity_poly.type
_entity_poly.pdbx_seq_one_letter_code
_entity_poly.pdbx_strand_id
1 'polypeptide(L)'
;MREKTAAILWVVCIFAVNGSVRGENSDEPRSTITTDVVTISAEQQYEFVQPGSESALAIHFELKKDWHFYASAKTAPGAMNLKVKPSDKDIIVFSEPIFPPAQMYFDKSSGKKLEVFSDKFTVFLPFSVARTEFETGKT
;
A
#
# COMPACT_ATOMS: atom_id res chain seq x y z
N MET A 1 -15.83 1.13 -31.44
CA MET A 1 -14.65 1.81 -30.86
C MET A 1 -14.88 1.83 -29.35
N ARG A 2 -14.12 1.07 -28.56
CA ARG A 2 -14.43 0.83 -27.14
C ARG A 2 -13.80 1.96 -26.31
N GLU A 3 -14.64 2.80 -25.73
CA GLU A 3 -14.21 3.94 -24.91
C GLU A 3 -13.44 3.44 -23.68
N LYS A 4 -12.29 4.07 -23.41
CA LYS A 4 -11.39 3.71 -22.32
C LYS A 4 -11.82 4.47 -21.08
N THR A 5 -12.57 3.81 -20.21
CA THR A 5 -13.00 4.39 -18.94
C THR A 5 -11.85 4.34 -17.95
N ALA A 6 -11.40 5.49 -17.44
CA ALA A 6 -10.47 5.58 -16.31
C ALA A 6 -11.28 5.48 -15.01
N ALA A 7 -11.14 4.36 -14.29
CA ALA A 7 -11.72 4.16 -12.97
C ALA A 7 -10.92 4.90 -11.89
N ILE A 8 -11.68 5.58 -11.04
CA ILE A 8 -11.28 6.47 -9.95
C ILE A 8 -11.27 5.64 -8.66
N LEU A 9 -10.12 5.41 -8.04
CA LEU A 9 -10.04 4.83 -6.69
C LEU A 9 -8.91 5.52 -5.91
N TRP A 10 -9.27 6.35 -4.93
CA TRP A 10 -8.36 7.33 -4.33
C TRP A 10 -7.77 6.96 -2.97
N VAL A 11 -8.31 5.95 -2.29
CA VAL A 11 -7.87 5.63 -0.92
C VAL A 11 -8.01 4.13 -0.69
N VAL A 12 -6.95 3.50 -0.21
CA VAL A 12 -6.94 2.11 0.24
C VAL A 12 -6.60 2.15 1.73
N CYS A 13 -7.59 1.87 2.58
CA CYS A 13 -7.39 1.74 4.03
C CYS A 13 -7.01 0.30 4.34
N ILE A 14 -5.89 0.09 5.05
CA ILE A 14 -5.46 -1.24 5.52
C ILE A 14 -5.63 -1.26 7.04
N PHE A 15 -6.39 -2.24 7.53
CA PHE A 15 -6.61 -2.45 8.97
C PHE A 15 -5.67 -3.55 9.48
N ALA A 16 -4.94 -3.29 10.56
CA ALA A 16 -4.20 -4.32 11.28
C ALA A 16 -5.16 -5.03 12.26
N VAL A 17 -5.51 -6.28 11.99
CA VAL A 17 -6.34 -7.09 12.89
C VAL A 17 -5.45 -7.69 13.97
N ASN A 18 -5.54 -7.17 15.20
CA ASN A 18 -4.99 -7.82 16.39
C ASN A 18 -5.94 -8.94 16.83
N GLY A 19 -5.62 -10.19 16.50
CA GLY A 19 -6.36 -11.37 16.97
C GLY A 19 -5.42 -12.49 17.39
N SER A 20 -5.32 -12.76 18.68
CA SER A 20 -4.71 -13.99 19.21
C SER A 20 -5.68 -15.16 19.03
N VAL A 21 -5.40 -16.10 18.14
CA VAL A 21 -5.99 -17.46 18.14
C VAL A 21 -4.93 -18.48 17.70
N ARG A 22 -4.86 -19.57 18.45
CA ARG A 22 -3.99 -20.75 18.27
C ARG A 22 -4.66 -21.76 17.34
N GLY A 23 -3.95 -22.22 16.30
CA GLY A 23 -4.15 -23.55 15.70
C GLY A 23 -4.61 -23.59 14.23
N GLU A 24 -3.79 -24.29 13.44
CA GLU A 24 -4.01 -24.89 12.12
C GLU A 24 -4.05 -24.01 10.85
N ASN A 25 -3.06 -24.30 9.99
CA ASN A 25 -2.77 -23.80 8.65
C ASN A 25 -2.27 -22.35 8.58
N SER A 26 -0.95 -22.21 8.46
CA SER A 26 -0.24 -20.94 8.23
C SER A 26 -0.50 -20.42 6.81
N ASP A 27 -1.72 -19.98 6.54
CA ASP A 27 -1.94 -18.85 5.65
C ASP A 27 -2.04 -17.63 6.56
N GLU A 28 -0.94 -16.87 6.64
CA GLU A 28 -0.90 -15.61 7.37
C GLU A 28 -2.10 -14.71 6.99
N PRO A 29 -2.57 -13.83 7.89
CA PRO A 29 -3.70 -12.94 7.59
C PRO A 29 -3.30 -11.90 6.53
N ARG A 30 -3.36 -12.30 5.26
CA ARG A 30 -3.25 -11.40 4.10
C ARG A 30 -4.53 -10.60 3.99
N SER A 31 -4.47 -9.34 4.41
CA SER A 31 -5.54 -8.38 4.12
C SER A 31 -5.56 -8.14 2.61
N THR A 32 -6.52 -8.76 1.92
CA THR A 32 -6.73 -8.61 0.47
C THR A 32 -7.99 -7.80 0.21
N ILE A 33 -7.85 -6.77 -0.64
CA ILE A 33 -8.94 -5.95 -1.14
C ILE A 33 -8.97 -6.11 -2.67
N THR A 34 -10.10 -6.53 -3.22
CA THR A 34 -10.26 -6.71 -4.66
C THR A 34 -11.36 -5.81 -5.19
N THR A 35 -11.08 -5.17 -6.31
CA THR A 35 -12.05 -4.40 -7.10
C THR A 35 -12.12 -4.96 -8.52
N ASP A 36 -12.96 -4.37 -9.37
CA ASP A 36 -13.08 -4.77 -10.77
C ASP A 36 -11.78 -4.65 -11.57
N VAL A 37 -10.81 -3.84 -11.14
CA VAL A 37 -9.63 -3.49 -11.94
C VAL A 37 -8.29 -3.70 -11.23
N VAL A 38 -8.30 -3.82 -9.90
CA VAL A 38 -7.09 -4.05 -9.10
C VAL A 38 -7.37 -4.97 -7.93
N THR A 39 -6.42 -5.87 -7.67
CA THR A 39 -6.29 -6.58 -6.40
C THR A 39 -5.14 -5.96 -5.62
N ILE A 40 -5.39 -5.66 -4.35
CA ILE A 40 -4.41 -5.11 -3.42
C ILE A 40 -4.28 -6.09 -2.28
N SER A 41 -3.06 -6.47 -1.94
CA SER A 41 -2.78 -7.29 -0.77
C SER A 41 -1.66 -6.66 0.04
N ALA A 42 -1.66 -6.91 1.34
CA ALA A 42 -0.58 -6.49 2.23
C ALA A 42 0.00 -7.70 2.94
N GLU A 43 1.33 -7.76 3.01
CA GLU A 43 2.08 -8.71 3.81
C GLU A 43 3.11 -7.99 4.68
N GLN A 44 3.35 -8.52 5.87
CA GLN A 44 4.39 -8.03 6.74
C GLN A 44 5.72 -8.63 6.31
N GLN A 45 6.77 -7.83 6.12
CA GLN A 45 8.05 -8.36 5.66
C GLN A 45 8.76 -9.28 6.66
N TYR A 46 8.44 -9.17 7.95
CA TYR A 46 9.08 -9.95 9.02
C TYR A 46 8.02 -10.60 9.91
N GLU A 47 8.18 -11.89 10.22
CA GLU A 47 7.25 -12.65 11.07
C GLU A 47 7.11 -12.07 12.50
N PHE A 48 8.16 -11.43 13.02
CA PHE A 48 8.18 -10.85 14.36
C PHE A 48 8.59 -9.37 14.32
N VAL A 49 7.75 -8.52 14.90
CA VAL A 49 8.06 -7.10 15.12
C VAL A 49 8.34 -6.91 16.61
N GLN A 50 9.48 -6.29 16.94
CA GLN A 50 9.86 -6.02 18.31
C GLN A 50 9.75 -4.52 18.63
N PRO A 51 9.49 -4.12 19.88
CA PRO A 51 9.52 -2.72 20.27
C PRO A 51 10.87 -2.06 19.95
N GLY A 52 10.83 -0.97 19.18
CA GLY A 52 12.02 -0.28 18.69
C GLY A 52 12.72 -0.94 17.48
N SER A 53 12.11 -1.94 16.84
CA SER A 53 12.58 -2.43 15.53
C SER A 53 11.99 -1.60 14.38
N GLU A 54 12.74 -1.48 13.29
CA GLU A 54 12.24 -1.02 12.00
C GLU A 54 11.71 -2.22 11.21
N SER A 55 10.54 -2.07 10.59
CA SER A 55 9.90 -3.08 9.76
C SER A 55 9.17 -2.40 8.60
N ALA A 56 8.64 -3.16 7.66
CA ALA A 56 7.82 -2.63 6.59
C ALA A 56 6.67 -3.55 6.22
N LEU A 57 5.57 -2.95 5.79
CA LEU A 57 4.50 -3.63 5.08
C LEU A 57 4.81 -3.59 3.58
N ALA A 58 4.81 -4.75 2.94
CA ALA A 58 4.79 -4.84 1.48
C ALA A 58 3.34 -4.82 1.01
N ILE A 59 2.99 -3.80 0.22
CA ILE A 59 1.65 -3.61 -0.33
C ILE A 59 1.73 -3.93 -1.82
N HIS A 60 1.17 -5.07 -2.20
CA HIS A 60 1.16 -5.53 -3.59
C HIS A 60 -0.08 -5.02 -4.31
N PHE A 61 0.14 -4.48 -5.49
CA PHE A 61 -0.89 -4.10 -6.43
C PHE A 61 -0.79 -5.02 -7.64
N GLU A 62 -1.91 -5.66 -7.99
CA GLU A 62 -2.06 -6.44 -9.21
C GLU A 62 -3.22 -5.87 -10.03
N LEU A 63 -2.87 -5.14 -11.08
CA LEU A 63 -3.82 -4.46 -11.95
C LEU A 63 -4.19 -5.37 -13.13
N LYS A 64 -5.43 -5.24 -13.60
CA LYS A 64 -5.83 -5.84 -14.87
C LYS A 64 -5.05 -5.22 -16.02
N LYS A 65 -4.94 -5.96 -17.12
CA LYS A 65 -4.27 -5.50 -18.34
C LYS A 65 -4.80 -4.13 -18.78
N ASP A 66 -3.87 -3.28 -19.23
CA ASP A 66 -4.11 -1.92 -19.72
C ASP A 66 -4.59 -0.91 -18.66
N TRP A 67 -4.65 -1.31 -17.38
CA TRP A 67 -4.90 -0.44 -16.24
C TRP A 67 -3.60 0.04 -15.59
N HIS A 68 -3.63 1.26 -15.07
CA HIS A 68 -2.50 1.87 -14.38
C HIS A 68 -2.97 2.90 -13.35
N PHE A 69 -2.14 3.13 -12.34
CA PHE A 69 -2.24 4.29 -11.47
C PHE A 69 -1.30 5.39 -11.92
N TYR A 70 -1.65 6.65 -11.72
CA TYR A 70 -0.71 7.74 -11.91
C TYR A 70 0.31 7.78 -10.77
N ALA A 71 1.59 7.85 -11.12
CA ALA A 71 2.69 7.88 -10.16
C ALA A 71 2.99 9.30 -9.66
N SER A 72 2.83 10.31 -10.53
CA SER A 72 3.33 11.66 -10.29
C SER A 72 2.23 12.70 -10.32
N ALA A 73 2.13 13.50 -9.25
CA ALA A 73 1.21 14.63 -9.17
C ALA A 73 1.47 15.69 -10.26
N LYS A 74 2.70 15.75 -10.78
CA LYS A 74 3.11 16.72 -11.82
C LYS A 74 2.53 16.40 -13.18
N THR A 75 2.47 15.11 -13.52
CA THR A 75 1.98 14.65 -14.82
C THR A 75 0.52 14.22 -14.77
N ALA A 76 0.05 13.76 -13.62
CA ALA A 76 -1.33 13.30 -13.44
C ALA A 76 -2.33 14.44 -13.70
N PRO A 77 -3.39 14.21 -14.50
CA PRO A 77 -4.54 15.10 -14.55
C PRO A 77 -5.02 15.38 -13.13
N GLY A 78 -5.24 16.65 -12.76
CA GLY A 78 -5.76 17.02 -11.44
C GLY A 78 -4.92 16.60 -10.23
N ALA A 79 -3.62 16.31 -10.41
CA ALA A 79 -2.75 15.78 -9.34
C ALA A 79 -3.29 14.48 -8.68
N MET A 80 -3.99 13.65 -9.46
CA MET A 80 -4.66 12.42 -9.01
C MET A 80 -3.69 11.22 -8.87
N ASN A 81 -2.48 11.44 -8.37
CA ASN A 81 -1.51 10.36 -8.22
C ASN A 81 -1.85 9.43 -7.04
N LEU A 82 -1.43 8.16 -7.15
CA LEU A 82 -1.62 7.16 -6.11
C LEU A 82 -0.97 7.62 -4.81
N LYS A 83 -1.70 7.46 -3.71
CA LYS A 83 -1.24 7.73 -2.35
C LYS A 83 -1.60 6.53 -1.47
N VAL A 84 -0.63 6.09 -0.68
CA VAL A 84 -0.83 5.10 0.37
C VAL A 84 -0.77 5.85 1.69
N LYS A 85 -1.79 5.69 2.54
CA LYS A 85 -1.86 6.33 3.85
C LYS A 85 -2.36 5.33 4.89
N PRO A 86 -1.60 5.06 5.96
CA PRO A 86 -2.09 4.27 7.08
C PRO A 86 -3.13 5.05 7.88
N SER A 87 -4.09 4.33 8.45
CA SER A 87 -5.20 4.89 9.25
C SER A 87 -4.95 4.90 10.76
N ASP A 88 -4.12 4.00 11.28
CA ASP A 88 -3.85 3.86 12.72
C ASP A 88 -2.55 4.54 13.16
N LYS A 89 -2.56 5.16 14.35
CA LYS A 89 -1.48 6.04 14.81
C LYS A 89 -1.02 5.86 16.26
N ASP A 90 -1.65 4.97 17.03
CA ASP A 90 -1.45 5.04 18.49
C ASP A 90 -0.18 4.33 18.97
N ILE A 91 0.20 3.20 18.34
CA ILE A 91 1.36 2.39 18.76
C ILE A 91 2.40 2.23 17.63
N ILE A 92 1.95 2.35 16.38
CA ILE A 92 2.75 2.17 15.18
C ILE A 92 3.01 3.53 14.54
N VAL A 93 4.27 3.86 14.33
CA VAL A 93 4.70 5.07 13.63
C VAL A 93 5.13 4.69 12.22
N PHE A 94 4.32 5.07 11.24
CA PHE A 94 4.61 4.84 9.82
C PHE A 94 5.45 5.97 9.23
N SER A 95 6.38 5.61 8.35
CA SER A 95 7.15 6.55 7.53
C SER A 95 6.47 6.78 6.17
N GLU A 96 7.10 7.59 5.31
CA GLU A 96 6.61 7.79 3.95
C GLU A 96 6.66 6.48 3.14
N PRO A 97 5.62 6.19 2.31
CA PRO A 97 5.64 5.02 1.44
C PRO A 97 6.74 5.14 0.38
N ILE A 98 7.43 4.03 0.14
CA ILE A 98 8.47 3.89 -0.87
C ILE A 98 7.87 3.20 -2.09
N PHE A 99 7.69 3.99 -3.15
CA PHE A 99 7.18 3.50 -4.43
C PHE A 99 8.31 2.95 -5.31
N PRO A 100 8.01 1.98 -6.19
CA PRO A 100 8.98 1.52 -7.18
C PRO A 100 9.20 2.60 -8.25
N PRO A 101 10.20 2.44 -9.14
CA PRO A 101 10.37 3.33 -10.28
C PRO A 101 9.10 3.36 -11.17
N ALA A 102 8.68 4.56 -11.54
CA ALA A 102 7.53 4.76 -12.42
C ALA A 102 7.87 4.44 -13.88
N GLN A 103 6.85 4.04 -14.63
CA GLN A 103 6.93 3.81 -16.06
C GLN A 103 6.41 5.03 -16.83
N MET A 104 6.98 5.30 -17.99
CA MET A 104 6.48 6.35 -18.89
C MET A 104 5.38 5.79 -19.80
N TYR A 105 4.19 6.36 -19.72
CA TYR A 105 3.04 6.03 -20.55
C TYR A 105 2.67 7.22 -21.46
N PHE A 106 2.41 6.96 -22.74
CA PHE A 106 1.90 7.98 -23.66
C PHE A 106 0.38 7.88 -23.74
N ASP A 107 -0.30 8.87 -23.16
CA ASP A 107 -1.75 8.97 -23.24
C ASP A 107 -2.15 9.59 -24.59
N LYS A 108 -2.72 8.75 -25.46
CA LYS A 108 -3.16 9.16 -26.79
C LYS A 108 -4.28 10.19 -26.76
N SER A 109 -5.10 10.22 -25.69
CA SER A 109 -6.24 11.14 -25.63
C SER A 109 -5.79 12.58 -25.33
N SER A 110 -4.85 12.74 -24.40
CA SER A 110 -4.28 14.04 -24.06
C SER A 110 -3.03 14.42 -24.86
N GLY A 111 -2.42 13.47 -25.57
CA GLY A 111 -1.14 13.64 -26.28
C GLY A 111 0.05 13.84 -25.34
N LYS A 112 -0.08 13.49 -24.05
CA LYS A 112 0.94 13.73 -23.02
C LYS A 112 1.64 12.44 -22.59
N LYS A 113 2.86 12.60 -22.10
CA LYS A 113 3.58 11.55 -21.38
C LYS A 113 3.25 11.64 -19.89
N LEU A 114 2.87 10.52 -19.29
CA LEU A 114 2.46 10.37 -17.90
C LEU A 114 3.38 9.38 -17.21
N GLU A 115 3.71 9.64 -15.95
CA GLU A 115 4.38 8.67 -15.09
C GLU A 115 3.32 7.79 -14.42
N VAL A 116 3.45 6.46 -14.56
CA VAL A 116 2.44 5.50 -14.13
C VAL A 116 3.02 4.27 -13.44
N PHE A 117 2.20 3.59 -12.65
CA PHE A 117 2.42 2.23 -12.16
C PHE A 117 1.40 1.29 -12.81
N SER A 118 1.89 0.24 -13.47
CA SER A 118 1.09 -0.70 -14.25
C SER A 118 1.41 -2.14 -13.83
N ASP A 119 0.60 -3.09 -14.30
CA ASP A 119 0.79 -4.53 -14.07
C ASP A 119 0.86 -4.89 -12.58
N LYS A 120 1.95 -5.52 -12.15
CA LYS A 120 2.21 -5.89 -10.76
C LYS A 120 3.32 -5.00 -10.20
N PHE A 121 3.07 -4.40 -9.05
CA PHE A 121 4.08 -3.63 -8.35
C PHE A 121 3.88 -3.66 -6.83
N THR A 122 4.95 -3.39 -6.09
CA THR A 122 4.94 -3.39 -4.63
C THR A 122 5.33 -2.01 -4.11
N VAL A 123 4.55 -1.48 -3.17
CA VAL A 123 4.89 -0.29 -2.38
C VAL A 123 5.30 -0.75 -1.00
N PHE A 124 6.43 -0.29 -0.50
CA PHE A 124 6.82 -0.55 0.88
C PHE A 124 6.35 0.58 1.77
N LEU A 125 5.72 0.24 2.88
CA LEU A 125 5.32 1.19 3.92
C LEU A 125 6.13 0.88 5.18
N PRO A 126 7.28 1.56 5.40
CA PRO A 126 8.09 1.37 6.59
C PRO A 126 7.35 1.83 7.84
N PHE A 127 7.59 1.15 8.94
CA PHE A 127 7.05 1.49 10.24
C PHE A 127 7.97 1.09 11.38
N SER A 128 7.75 1.71 12.54
CA SER A 128 8.37 1.34 13.80
C SER A 128 7.30 1.20 14.88
N VAL A 129 7.58 0.35 15.87
CA VAL A 129 6.71 0.19 17.05
C VAL A 129 7.32 0.97 18.20
N ALA A 130 6.54 1.90 18.75
CA ALA A 130 6.98 2.68 19.90
C ALA A 130 7.32 1.73 21.07
N ARG A 131 8.45 2.00 21.74
CA ARG A 131 8.75 1.32 23.00
C ARG A 131 7.78 1.83 24.06
N THR A 132 6.86 0.99 24.48
CA THR A 132 6.09 1.24 25.69
C THR A 132 7.03 0.99 26.87
N GLU A 133 7.42 2.03 27.59
CA GLU A 133 8.01 1.86 28.92
C GLU A 133 6.93 1.22 29.79
N PHE A 134 7.06 -0.09 30.04
CA PHE A 134 6.31 -0.71 31.12
C PHE A 134 6.85 -0.11 32.41
N GLU A 135 6.07 0.75 33.07
CA GLU A 135 6.36 1.17 34.44
C GLU A 135 6.46 -0.10 35.29
N THR A 136 7.68 -0.56 35.55
CA THR A 136 7.94 -1.59 36.56
C THR A 136 7.47 -1.03 37.88
N GLY A 137 6.45 -1.68 38.43
CA GLY A 137 5.75 -1.26 39.64
C GLY A 137 6.70 -0.83 40.75
N LYS A 138 6.34 0.29 41.39
CA LYS A 138 6.84 0.65 42.72
C LYS A 138 6.70 -0.56 43.65
N THR A 139 7.84 -1.08 44.09
CA THR A 139 7.99 -1.94 45.27
C THR A 139 7.56 -1.23 46.53
#